data_AF-A0A7C5IK03-F1
#
_entry.id   AF-A0A7C5IK03-F1
#
_cell.length_a   1.000
_cell.length_b   1.000
_cell.length_c   1.000
_cell.angle_alpha   90.00
_cell.angle_beta   90.00
_cell.angle_gamma   90.00
#
_symmetry.space_group_name_H-M   'P 1'
#
loop_
_entity.id
_entity.type
_entity.pdbx_description
1 polymer ?
#
loop_
_entity_poly.entity_id
_entity_poly.type
_entity_poly.pdbx_seq_one_letter_code
_entity_poly.pdbx_strand_id
1 'polypeptide(L)' 'MKFHIEINPELCKGCGLCIPECSKNVIELGDKFNSYGWRFAIPARNDDCIGCKRCAIVCPEVAIKVIKED' A
#
# COMPACT_ATOMS: atom_id res chain seq x y z
N MET A 1 -18.16 5.58 -7.23
CA MET A 1 -17.41 5.58 -5.96
C MET A 1 -15.94 5.38 -6.30
N LYS A 2 -15.09 6.33 -5.92
CA LYS A 2 -13.65 6.26 -6.15
C LYS A 2 -12.94 5.96 -4.82
N PHE A 3 -11.85 5.20 -4.91
CA PHE A 3 -11.04 4.82 -3.77
C PHE A 3 -9.58 4.98 -4.13
N HIS A 4 -8.74 5.18 -3.11
CA HIS A 4 -7.29 5.10 -3.24
C HIS A 4 -6.70 4.56 -1.93
N ILE A 5 -5.40 4.32 -1.92
CA ILE A 5 -4.66 3.94 -0.72
C ILE A 5 -3.54 4.93 -0.42
N GLU A 6 -3.21 5.03 0.86
CA GLU A 6 -2.02 5.69 1.38
C GLU A 6 -1.17 4.66 2.12
N ILE A 7 0.14 4.71 1.94
CA ILE A 7 1.09 3.84 2.63
C ILE A 7 2.02 4.73 3.46
N ASN A 8 2.04 4.52 4.78
CA ASN A 8 2.97 5.22 5.65
C ASN A 8 4.37 4.62 5.50
N PRO A 9 5.35 5.37 4.95
CA PRO A 9 6.69 4.85 4.72
C PRO A 9 7.45 4.52 6.01
N GLU A 10 7.15 5.18 7.13
CA GLU A 10 7.83 4.94 8.42
C GLU A 10 7.34 3.66 9.12
N LEU A 11 6.13 3.19 8.79
CA LEU A 11 5.61 1.91 9.29
C LEU A 11 5.91 0.76 8.32
N CYS A 12 5.95 1.02 7.01
CA CYS A 12 6.17 -0.01 6.02
C CYS A 12 7.62 -0.49 6.00
N LYS A 13 7.84 -1.79 6.29
CA LYS A 13 9.16 -2.44 6.24
C LYS A 13 9.46 -3.16 4.92
N GLY A 14 8.66 -2.92 3.88
CA GLY A 14 8.93 -3.45 2.54
C GLY A 14 8.75 -4.97 2.36
N CYS A 15 7.97 -5.64 3.21
CA CYS A 15 7.82 -7.11 3.16
C CYS A 15 7.12 -7.64 1.89
N GLY A 16 6.45 -6.79 1.10
CA GLY A 16 5.85 -7.15 -0.18
C GLY A 16 4.55 -7.95 -0.12
N LEU A 17 4.06 -8.37 1.05
CA LEU A 17 2.85 -9.21 1.18
C LEU A 17 1.59 -8.59 0.54
N CYS A 18 1.48 -7.26 0.54
CA CYS A 18 0.34 -6.56 -0.04
C CYS A 18 0.31 -6.55 -1.58
N ILE A 19 1.46 -6.80 -2.23
CA ILE A 19 1.60 -6.77 -3.69
C ILE A 19 0.77 -7.90 -4.35
N PRO A 20 0.99 -9.19 -4.04
CA PRO A 20 0.20 -10.27 -4.65
C PRO A 20 -1.26 -10.28 -4.20
N GLU A 21 -1.58 -9.71 -3.04
CA GLU A 21 -2.96 -9.60 -2.54
C GLU A 21 -3.79 -8.55 -3.30
N CYS A 22 -3.15 -7.61 -3.99
CA CYS A 22 -3.85 -6.59 -4.74
C CYS A 22 -4.25 -7.11 -6.12
N SER A 23 -5.51 -7.54 -6.28
CA SER A 23 -6.05 -8.01 -7.58
C SER A 23 -6.07 -6.96 -8.71
N LYS A 24 -5.82 -5.69 -8.36
CA LYS A 24 -5.70 -4.55 -9.29
C LYS A 24 -4.26 -4.09 -9.49
N ASN A 25 -3.30 -4.79 -8.88
CA ASN A 25 -1.88 -4.46 -8.94
C ASN A 25 -1.58 -3.00 -8.53
N VAL A 26 -2.32 -2.40 -7.60
CA VAL A 26 -2.14 -0.98 -7.22
C VAL A 26 -0.76 -0.70 -6.61
N ILE A 27 -0.15 -1.72 -5.98
CA ILE A 27 1.01 -1.57 -5.10
C ILE A 27 2.26 -2.15 -5.74
N GLU A 28 3.38 -1.45 -5.56
CA GLU A 28 4.73 -1.89 -5.93
C GLU A 28 5.71 -1.65 -4.78
N LEU A 29 6.89 -2.27 -4.83
CA LEU A 29 7.98 -1.93 -3.90
C LEU A 29 8.74 -0.71 -4.45
N GLY A 30 8.73 0.40 -3.73
CA GLY A 30 9.45 1.61 -4.12
C GLY A 30 10.96 1.48 -3.95
N ASP A 31 11.73 2.35 -4.60
CA ASP A 31 13.21 2.35 -4.55
C ASP A 31 13.80 3.28 -3.48
N LYS A 32 12.94 4.03 -2.78
CA LYS A 32 13.36 4.92 -1.68
C LYS A 32 13.44 4.16 -0.35
N PHE A 33 14.24 4.71 0.55
CA PHE A 33 14.39 4.24 1.92
C PHE A 33 13.73 5.22 2.90
N ASN A 34 13.13 4.71 3.97
CA ASN A 34 12.60 5.51 5.09
C ASN A 34 13.69 5.86 6.11
N SER A 35 13.32 6.52 7.22
CA SER A 35 14.30 6.96 8.24
C SER A 35 15.05 5.80 8.94
N TYR A 36 14.49 4.59 8.88
CA TYR A 36 15.06 3.36 9.44
C TYR A 36 15.86 2.52 8.43
N GLY A 37 16.00 3.00 7.18
CA GLY A 37 16.72 2.29 6.13
C GLY A 37 15.94 1.15 5.47
N TRP A 38 14.61 1.11 5.60
CA TRP A 38 13.76 0.15 4.89
C TRP A 38 13.28 0.71 3.57
N ARG A 39 13.30 -0.12 2.51
CA ARG A 39 12.46 0.12 1.34
C ARG A 39 10.99 -0.03 1.75
N PHE A 40 10.11 0.76 1.15
CA PHE A 40 8.68 0.73 1.45
C PHE A 40 7.84 0.58 0.19
N ALA A 41 6.64 0.02 0.36
CA ALA A 41 5.68 -0.13 -0.72
C ALA A 41 5.08 1.23 -1.11
N ILE A 42 4.78 1.42 -2.40
CA ILE A 42 4.17 2.62 -2.96
C ILE A 42 2.89 2.29 -3.74
N PRO A 43 1.89 3.18 -3.77
CA PRO A 43 0.70 3.01 -4.60
C PRO A 43 0.95 3.48 -6.04
N ALA A 44 1.58 2.63 -6.85
CA ALA A 44 1.98 2.95 -8.22
C ALA A 44 0.79 3.20 -9.19
N ARG A 45 -0.39 2.64 -8.91
CA ARG A 45 -1.59 2.74 -9.76
C ARG A 45 -2.84 3.07 -8.93
N ASN A 46 -2.79 4.18 -8.19
CA ASN A 46 -3.82 4.48 -7.18
C ASN A 46 -5.24 4.60 -7.75
N ASP A 47 -5.39 5.05 -9.00
CA ASP A 47 -6.68 5.17 -9.69
C ASP A 47 -7.37 3.82 -9.97
N ASP A 48 -6.64 2.70 -9.92
CA ASP A 48 -7.20 1.35 -10.13
C ASP A 48 -7.79 0.75 -8.83
N CYS A 49 -7.66 1.45 -7.69
CA CYS A 49 -8.12 0.96 -6.40
C CYS A 49 -9.65 0.85 -6.34
N ILE A 50 -10.13 -0.33 -5.95
CA ILE A 50 -11.57 -0.61 -5.78
C ILE A 50 -12.02 -0.66 -4.31
N GLY A 51 -11.15 -0.31 -3.37
CA GLY A 51 -11.49 -0.25 -1.95
C GLY A 51 -11.75 -1.60 -1.26
N CYS A 52 -11.20 -2.72 -1.76
CA CYS A 52 -11.47 -4.07 -1.22
C CYS A 52 -10.78 -4.39 0.12
N LYS A 53 -9.84 -3.55 0.56
CA LYS A 53 -9.13 -3.62 1.87
C LYS A 53 -8.20 -4.83 2.10
N ARG A 54 -8.03 -5.73 1.12
CA ARG A 54 -7.13 -6.90 1.25
C ARG A 54 -5.69 -6.52 1.61
N CYS A 55 -5.14 -5.48 0.98
CA CYS A 55 -3.79 -4.98 1.27
C CYS A 55 -3.64 -4.48 2.71
N ALA A 56 -4.67 -3.82 3.27
CA ALA A 56 -4.66 -3.36 4.66
C ALA A 56 -4.76 -4.52 5.65
N ILE A 57 -5.57 -5.54 5.34
CA ILE A 57 -5.74 -6.73 6.20
C ILE A 57 -4.46 -7.57 6.26
N VAL A 58 -3.76 -7.76 5.14
CA VAL A 58 -2.53 -8.56 5.11
C VAL A 58 -1.31 -7.82 5.68
N CYS A 59 -1.38 -6.50 5.84
CA CYS A 59 -0.24 -5.70 6.26
C CYS A 59 0.06 -5.94 7.76
N PRO A 60 1.22 -6.54 8.12
CA PRO A 60 1.54 -6.82 9.51
C PRO A 60 1.85 -5.55 10.32
N GLU A 61 2.23 -4.46 9.65
CA GLU A 61 2.64 -3.19 10.27
C GLU A 61 1.51 -2.15 10.32
N VAL A 62 0.31 -2.49 9.82
CA VAL A 62 -0.83 -1.56 9.72
C VAL A 62 -0.46 -0.26 8.97
N ALA A 63 0.43 -0.36 7.97
CA ALA A 63 0.99 0.77 7.25
C ALA A 63 0.08 1.32 6.15
N ILE A 64 -1.01 0.62 5.79
CA ILE A 64 -1.85 0.92 4.62
C ILE A 64 -3.23 1.40 5.05
N LYS A 65 -3.63 2.59 4.59
CA LYS A 65 -5.00 3.11 4.72
C LYS A 65 -5.73 3.03 3.38
N VAL A 66 -7.02 2.68 3.44
CA VAL A 66 -7.91 2.67 2.27
C VAL A 66 -8.91 3.80 2.44
N ILE A 67 -8.90 4.75 1.51
CA ILE A 67 -9.69 5.97 1.57
C ILE A 67 -10.79 5.89 0.51
N LYS A 68 -12.00 6.28 0.93
CA LYS A 68 -13.14 6.49 0.02
C LYS A 68 -13.20 7.99 -0.28
N GLU A 69 -13.27 8.34 -1.55
CA GLU A 69 -13.50 9.72 -1.99
C GLU A 69 -15.01 9.99 -2.05
N ASP A 70 -15.41 11.21 -1.70
CA ASP A 70 -16.79 11.70 -1.73
C ASP A 70 -17.25 12.06 -3.15
#